data_AF-A0A416MM12-F1
#
_entry.id   AF-A0A416MM12-F1
#
_cell.length_a   1.000
_cell.length_b   1.000
_cell.length_c   1.000
_cell.angle_alpha   90.00
_cell.angle_beta   90.00
_cell.angle_gamma   90.00
#
_symmetry.space_group_name_H-M   'P 1'
#
loop_
_entity.id
_entity.type
_entity.pdbx_description
1 polymer ?
#
loop_
_entity_poly.entity_id
_entity_poly.type
_entity_poly.pdbx_seq_one_letter_code
_entity_poly.pdbx_strand_id
1 'polypeptide(L)'
;MNFKDVEKDLQKLIGMKLNSIRQGAEIEILEIDLEKDNLILKTVAGQKKSRPIEELRKIWSQMMIKPAVHVEGVLHGSGTSRNQPETILANLPYIEWLKIDNKKHISYVGKNTHPYGTIKRMDPMKAVEIQSQMNVSYSAKDSFATAIVSKDVNTSISVMQSICNGTISTLDKGAYQFETASELIVFLSADIWGLEEGTYYVMSSQKNVQMLKRLKLYGKYFYVLNQGNIKALIEN
;
A
#
# COMPACT_ATOMS: atom_id res chain seq x y z
N MET A 1 -1.82 13.17 -4.92
CA MET A 1 -1.91 14.04 -3.73
C MET A 1 -0.88 13.57 -2.72
N ASN A 2 0.00 14.44 -2.24
CA ASN A 2 1.01 14.06 -1.25
C ASN A 2 0.47 14.25 0.17
N PHE A 3 1.17 13.77 1.19
CA PHE A 3 0.67 13.88 2.57
C PHE A 3 0.66 15.32 3.10
N LYS A 4 1.48 16.24 2.59
CA LYS A 4 1.43 17.67 2.99
C LYS A 4 0.11 18.31 2.57
N ASP A 5 -0.46 17.88 1.44
CA ASP A 5 -1.78 18.32 1.02
C ASP A 5 -2.85 17.82 2.02
N VAL A 6 -2.69 16.57 2.50
CA VAL A 6 -3.57 15.99 3.52
C VAL A 6 -3.44 16.74 4.86
N GLU A 7 -2.23 17.10 5.30
CA GLU A 7 -2.00 17.89 6.51
C GLU A 7 -2.73 19.25 6.46
N LYS A 8 -2.70 19.93 5.30
CA LYS A 8 -3.46 21.17 5.10
C LYS A 8 -4.98 20.94 5.20
N ASP A 9 -5.45 19.80 4.73
CA ASP A 9 -6.86 19.43 4.82
C ASP A 9 -7.28 18.99 6.23
N LEU A 10 -6.37 18.39 7.01
CA LEU A 10 -6.60 18.10 8.42
C LEU A 10 -6.80 19.38 9.25
N GLN A 11 -6.12 20.47 8.92
CA GLN A 11 -6.34 21.78 9.56
C GLN A 11 -7.79 22.26 9.42
N LYS A 12 -8.45 21.94 8.30
CA LYS A 12 -9.86 22.30 8.07
C LYS A 12 -10.83 21.52 8.97
N LEU A 13 -10.38 20.44 9.59
CA LEU A 13 -11.19 19.62 10.52
C LEU A 13 -11.10 20.10 11.97
N ILE A 14 -10.24 21.08 12.28
CA ILE A 14 -10.10 21.62 13.64
C ILE A 14 -11.42 22.25 14.10
N GLY A 15 -11.84 21.92 15.32
CA GLY A 15 -13.11 22.37 15.92
C GLY A 15 -14.36 21.69 15.35
N MET A 16 -14.22 20.78 14.37
CA MET A 16 -15.34 20.00 13.87
C MET A 16 -15.52 18.72 14.68
N LYS A 17 -16.78 18.37 14.96
CA LYS A 17 -17.14 17.03 15.46
C LYS A 17 -17.13 16.05 14.30
N LEU A 18 -16.19 15.11 14.31
CA LEU A 18 -15.98 14.13 13.25
C LEU A 18 -16.89 12.92 13.43
N ASN A 19 -17.59 12.54 12.36
CA ASN A 19 -18.45 11.37 12.35
C ASN A 19 -17.60 10.10 12.35
N SER A 20 -17.86 9.18 13.29
CA SER A 20 -17.13 7.90 13.33
C SER A 20 -17.91 6.81 12.58
N ILE A 21 -17.20 5.94 11.87
CA ILE A 21 -17.80 4.76 11.22
C ILE A 21 -18.43 3.84 12.28
N ARG A 22 -17.83 3.78 13.47
CA ARG A 22 -18.46 3.18 14.65
C ARG A 22 -19.27 4.26 15.38
N GLN A 23 -20.59 4.13 15.41
CA GLN A 23 -21.46 5.06 16.14
C GLN A 23 -21.06 5.19 17.61
N GLY A 24 -21.08 6.42 18.14
CA GLY A 24 -20.78 6.71 19.54
C GLY A 24 -19.29 6.85 19.86
N ALA A 25 -18.43 6.83 18.84
CA ALA A 25 -16.98 7.00 18.96
C ALA A 25 -16.48 8.24 18.20
N GLU A 26 -17.34 9.25 18.05
CA GLU A 26 -17.01 10.54 17.45
C GLU A 26 -15.90 11.24 18.24
N ILE A 27 -15.11 12.04 17.53
CA ILE A 27 -13.99 12.79 18.10
C ILE A 27 -13.98 14.19 17.52
N GLU A 28 -13.32 15.10 18.21
CA GLU A 28 -13.08 16.47 17.75
C GLU A 28 -11.57 16.71 17.74
N ILE A 29 -11.05 17.29 16.66
CA ILE A 29 -9.65 17.74 16.61
C ILE A 29 -9.61 19.12 17.25
N LEU A 30 -8.96 19.23 18.40
CA LEU A 30 -8.80 20.51 19.10
C LEU A 30 -7.65 21.31 18.51
N GLU A 31 -6.56 20.65 18.17
CA GLU A 31 -5.31 21.27 17.75
C GLU A 31 -4.44 20.27 16.98
N ILE A 32 -3.59 20.80 16.10
CA ILE A 32 -2.51 20.07 15.44
C ILE A 32 -1.20 20.72 15.88
N ASP A 33 -0.47 20.04 16.75
CA ASP A 33 0.85 20.46 17.22
C ASP A 33 1.89 20.00 16.20
N LEU A 34 2.25 20.91 15.29
CA LEU A 34 3.22 20.65 14.22
C LEU A 34 4.65 20.51 14.75
N GLU A 35 4.97 21.11 15.90
CA GLU A 35 6.31 20.99 16.50
C GLU A 35 6.53 19.58 17.07
N LYS A 36 5.50 19.01 17.70
CA LYS A 36 5.55 17.66 18.27
C LYS A 36 5.04 16.56 17.32
N ASP A 37 4.61 16.92 16.10
CA ASP A 37 4.01 16.02 15.10
C ASP A 37 2.82 15.19 15.66
N ASN A 38 1.93 15.86 16.41
CA ASN A 38 0.79 15.23 17.08
C ASN A 38 -0.53 15.99 16.88
N LEU A 39 -1.64 15.27 16.90
CA LEU A 39 -3.00 15.81 17.03
C LEU A 39 -3.46 15.75 18.48
N ILE A 40 -4.13 16.81 18.94
CA ILE A 40 -4.84 16.83 20.20
C ILE A 40 -6.33 16.60 19.93
N LEU A 41 -6.85 15.50 20.44
CA LEU A 41 -8.22 15.04 20.20
C LEU A 41 -9.05 15.14 21.47
N LYS A 42 -10.34 15.41 21.33
CA LYS A 42 -11.35 15.25 22.38
C LYS A 42 -12.30 14.12 22.03
N THR A 43 -12.48 13.18 22.94
CA THR A 43 -13.42 12.06 22.76
C THR A 43 -14.85 12.45 23.18
N VAL A 44 -15.85 11.65 22.82
CA VAL A 44 -17.24 11.81 23.30
C VAL A 44 -17.33 11.89 24.83
N ALA A 45 -16.46 11.16 25.54
CA ALA A 45 -16.37 11.19 27.00
C ALA A 45 -15.70 12.46 27.57
N GLY A 46 -15.34 13.42 26.71
CA GLY A 46 -14.68 14.68 27.09
C GLY A 46 -13.17 14.55 27.36
N GLN A 47 -12.59 13.36 27.25
CA GLN A 47 -11.16 13.14 27.51
C GLN A 47 -10.32 13.73 26.38
N LYS A 48 -9.27 14.48 26.75
CA LYS A 48 -8.24 14.92 25.81
C LYS A 48 -7.18 13.84 25.63
N LYS A 49 -6.80 13.55 24.39
CA LYS A 49 -5.77 12.56 24.04
C LYS A 49 -4.86 13.12 22.96
N SER A 50 -3.55 12.90 23.10
CA SER A 50 -2.58 13.15 22.04
C SER A 50 -2.46 11.94 21.12
N ARG A 51 -2.33 12.15 19.81
CA ARG A 51 -2.11 11.09 18.81
C ARG A 51 -1.06 11.50 17.77
N PRO A 52 -0.08 10.64 17.46
CA PRO A 52 0.92 10.93 16.43
C PRO A 52 0.33 11.08 15.03
N ILE A 53 0.76 12.12 14.31
CA ILE A 53 0.43 12.31 12.89
C ILE A 53 1.04 11.20 12.03
N GLU A 54 2.17 10.62 12.46
CA GLU A 54 2.81 9.49 11.81
C GLU A 54 1.88 8.26 11.65
N GLU A 55 0.89 8.05 12.54
CA GLU A 55 -0.13 7.01 12.34
C GLU A 55 -0.94 7.28 11.06
N LEU A 56 -1.34 8.54 10.84
CA LEU A 56 -2.07 8.96 9.64
C LEU A 56 -1.20 8.87 8.39
N ARG A 57 0.09 9.24 8.49
CA ARG A 57 1.06 9.18 7.39
C ARG A 57 1.25 7.75 6.89
N LYS A 58 1.38 6.79 7.81
CA LYS A 58 1.46 5.35 7.50
C LYS A 58 0.20 4.80 6.84
N ILE A 59 -0.98 5.20 7.31
CA ILE A 59 -2.23 4.76 6.69
C ILE A 59 -2.38 5.37 5.30
N TRP A 60 -2.06 6.65 5.14
CA TRP A 60 -2.10 7.33 3.84
C TRP A 60 -1.15 6.68 2.83
N SER A 61 0.10 6.39 3.21
CA SER A 61 1.05 5.73 2.30
C SER A 61 0.53 4.37 1.83
N GLN A 62 -0.10 3.59 2.72
CA GLN A 62 -0.74 2.33 2.34
C GLN A 62 -1.94 2.54 1.42
N MET A 63 -2.71 3.62 1.59
CA MET A 63 -3.88 3.93 0.76
C MET A 63 -3.51 4.41 -0.64
N MET A 64 -2.29 4.93 -0.82
CA MET A 64 -1.75 5.26 -2.14
C MET A 64 -1.30 4.02 -2.93
N ILE A 65 -1.13 2.87 -2.27
CA ILE A 65 -0.68 1.62 -2.89
C ILE A 65 -1.84 0.63 -3.02
N LYS A 66 -2.72 0.58 -2.02
CA LYS A 66 -3.81 -0.40 -1.96
C LYS A 66 -5.15 0.24 -2.32
N PRO A 67 -6.03 -0.50 -3.03
CA PRO A 67 -7.39 -0.05 -3.33
C PRO A 67 -8.19 0.35 -2.08
N ALA A 68 -7.98 -0.33 -0.97
CA ALA A 68 -8.46 0.09 0.34
C ALA A 68 -7.52 -0.37 1.47
N VAL A 69 -7.72 0.17 2.66
CA VAL A 69 -6.83 -0.08 3.80
C VAL A 69 -7.64 -0.44 5.03
N HIS A 70 -7.31 -1.59 5.63
CA HIS A 70 -7.72 -1.91 6.99
C HIS A 70 -6.76 -1.25 7.98
N VAL A 71 -7.22 -0.19 8.66
CA VAL A 71 -6.37 0.62 9.55
C VAL A 71 -5.69 -0.21 10.64
N GLU A 72 -6.41 -1.17 11.22
CA GLU A 72 -5.87 -2.06 12.24
C GLU A 72 -4.71 -2.93 11.74
N GLY A 73 -4.77 -3.39 10.49
CA GLY A 73 -3.67 -4.15 9.87
C GLY A 73 -2.42 -3.31 9.65
N VAL A 74 -2.56 -2.01 9.37
CA VAL A 74 -1.41 -1.10 9.16
C VAL A 74 -0.70 -0.77 10.47
N LEU A 75 -1.46 -0.56 11.55
CA LEU A 75 -0.92 -0.14 12.84
C LEU A 75 -0.46 -1.31 13.74
N HIS A 76 -0.46 -2.56 13.23
CA HIS A 76 0.08 -3.76 13.88
C HIS A 76 -0.38 -3.93 15.35
N GLY A 77 -1.64 -3.62 15.62
CA GLY A 77 -2.21 -3.88 16.93
C GLY A 77 -1.94 -2.84 18.02
N SER A 78 -1.40 -1.65 17.71
CA SER A 78 -1.12 -0.59 18.70
C SER A 78 -2.39 -0.01 19.38
N GLY A 79 -2.88 -0.67 20.42
CA GLY A 79 -3.80 -0.10 21.41
C GLY A 79 -5.24 0.20 20.96
N THR A 80 -6.07 0.49 21.96
CA THR A 80 -7.55 0.55 21.94
C THR A 80 -8.17 1.75 21.21
N SER A 81 -7.40 2.54 20.47
CA SER A 81 -7.83 3.82 19.89
C SER A 81 -7.70 3.93 18.36
N ARG A 82 -7.53 2.80 17.65
CA ARG A 82 -7.43 2.72 16.16
C ARG A 82 -8.61 3.34 15.42
N ASN A 83 -9.77 3.43 16.09
CA ASN A 83 -10.93 4.14 15.56
C ASN A 83 -10.63 5.62 15.29
N GLN A 84 -9.71 6.23 16.04
CA GLN A 84 -9.38 7.65 15.90
C GLN A 84 -8.71 7.98 14.56
N PRO A 85 -7.57 7.35 14.18
CA PRO A 85 -6.96 7.63 12.88
C PRO A 85 -7.88 7.24 11.71
N GLU A 86 -8.65 6.15 11.83
CA GLU A 86 -9.68 5.79 10.86
C GLU A 86 -10.74 6.89 10.72
N THR A 87 -11.25 7.41 11.85
CA THR A 87 -12.25 8.48 11.87
C THR A 87 -11.69 9.75 11.25
N ILE A 88 -10.49 10.17 11.63
CA ILE A 88 -9.86 11.39 11.11
C ILE A 88 -9.78 11.34 9.57
N LEU A 89 -9.24 10.25 9.02
CA LEU A 89 -9.08 10.12 7.58
C LEU A 89 -10.43 9.98 6.85
N ALA A 90 -11.35 9.17 7.37
CA ALA A 90 -12.67 9.00 6.75
C ALA A 90 -13.51 10.28 6.69
N ASN A 91 -13.15 11.33 7.46
CA ASN A 91 -13.83 12.63 7.44
C ASN A 91 -13.25 13.61 6.40
N LEU A 92 -12.27 13.19 5.61
CA LEU A 92 -11.77 13.93 4.46
C LEU A 92 -12.64 13.64 3.23
N PRO A 93 -13.06 14.66 2.45
CA PRO A 93 -14.02 14.53 1.35
C PRO A 93 -13.72 13.46 0.29
N TYR A 94 -12.46 13.11 0.13
CA TYR A 94 -11.96 12.20 -0.90
C TYR A 94 -11.62 10.80 -0.35
N ILE A 95 -12.10 10.47 0.86
CA ILE A 95 -11.93 9.16 1.48
C ILE A 95 -13.31 8.59 1.80
N GLU A 96 -13.68 7.49 1.12
CA GLU A 96 -14.91 6.75 1.43
C GLU A 96 -14.57 5.50 2.27
N TRP A 97 -15.53 5.03 3.07
CA TRP A 97 -15.36 3.79 3.84
C TRP A 97 -16.21 2.65 3.29
N LEU A 98 -15.73 1.42 3.46
CA LEU A 98 -16.41 0.20 3.04
C LEU A 98 -16.17 -0.94 4.03
N LYS A 99 -16.89 -2.05 3.83
CA LYS A 99 -16.63 -3.31 4.54
C LYS A 99 -16.18 -4.37 3.54
N ILE A 100 -15.05 -4.98 3.83
CA ILE A 100 -14.51 -6.15 3.12
C ILE A 100 -14.30 -7.22 4.19
N ASP A 101 -14.83 -8.42 3.98
CA ASP A 101 -14.76 -9.54 4.94
C ASP A 101 -15.22 -9.15 6.36
N ASN A 102 -16.31 -8.39 6.42
CA ASN A 102 -16.89 -7.82 7.64
C ASN A 102 -15.97 -6.87 8.44
N LYS A 103 -14.82 -6.49 7.89
CA LYS A 103 -13.87 -5.53 8.48
C LYS A 103 -14.00 -4.17 7.81
N LYS A 104 -13.91 -3.11 8.60
CA LYS A 104 -13.92 -1.73 8.11
C LYS A 104 -12.63 -1.42 7.35
N HIS A 105 -12.78 -0.80 6.20
CA HIS A 105 -11.69 -0.31 5.37
C HIS A 105 -12.00 1.14 4.95
N ILE A 106 -10.95 1.88 4.63
CA ILE A 106 -11.05 3.21 4.01
C ILE A 106 -10.31 3.21 2.67
N SER A 107 -10.80 3.98 1.71
CA SER A 107 -10.29 4.02 0.34
C SER A 107 -10.23 5.46 -0.17
N TYR A 108 -9.13 5.79 -0.84
CA TYR A 108 -8.96 7.08 -1.50
C TYR A 108 -9.67 7.05 -2.85
N VAL A 109 -10.68 7.90 -3.03
CA VAL A 109 -11.51 7.93 -4.25
C VAL A 109 -11.13 9.03 -5.23
N GLY A 110 -10.08 9.82 -4.95
CA GLY A 110 -9.50 10.80 -5.87
C GLY A 110 -10.31 12.08 -6.12
N LYS A 111 -11.55 12.17 -5.61
CA LYS A 111 -12.44 13.33 -5.77
C LYS A 111 -13.24 13.59 -4.49
N ASN A 112 -13.69 14.82 -4.30
CA ASN A 112 -14.54 15.16 -3.17
C ASN A 112 -15.94 14.54 -3.37
N THR A 113 -16.40 13.77 -2.39
CA THR A 113 -17.65 12.99 -2.44
C THR A 113 -18.60 13.26 -1.27
N HIS A 114 -18.11 13.91 -0.22
CA HIS A 114 -18.88 14.38 0.93
C HIS A 114 -18.19 15.61 1.58
N PRO A 115 -18.89 16.39 2.42
CA PRO A 115 -18.28 17.50 3.16
C PRO A 115 -17.22 17.06 4.18
N TYR A 116 -16.32 17.99 4.53
CA TYR A 116 -15.41 17.83 5.68
C TYR A 116 -16.19 17.56 6.97
N GLY A 117 -15.65 16.70 7.84
CA GLY A 117 -16.29 16.36 9.12
C GLY A 117 -17.49 15.42 9.00
N THR A 118 -17.76 14.90 7.80
CA THR A 118 -18.74 13.84 7.56
C THR A 118 -18.06 12.63 6.93
N ILE A 119 -18.72 11.47 6.98
CA ILE A 119 -18.23 10.23 6.36
C ILE A 119 -19.19 9.78 5.28
N LYS A 120 -18.68 9.09 4.27
CA LYS A 120 -19.51 8.45 3.26
C LYS A 120 -19.17 6.98 3.10
N ARG A 121 -20.21 6.14 3.14
CA ARG A 121 -20.09 4.72 2.78
C ARG A 121 -20.00 4.61 1.27
N MET A 122 -19.02 3.85 0.79
CA MET A 122 -18.84 3.55 -0.62
C MET A 122 -20.06 2.82 -1.18
N ASP A 123 -20.38 3.14 -2.43
CA ASP A 123 -21.42 2.44 -3.20
C ASP A 123 -21.13 0.93 -3.28
N PRO A 124 -22.13 0.05 -3.12
CA PRO A 124 -21.92 -1.41 -3.15
C PRO A 124 -21.24 -1.92 -4.43
N MET A 125 -21.55 -1.37 -5.61
CA MET A 125 -20.95 -1.83 -6.87
C MET A 125 -19.45 -1.50 -6.90
N LYS A 126 -19.09 -0.29 -6.50
CA LYS A 126 -17.67 0.10 -6.36
C LYS A 126 -16.95 -0.71 -5.29
N ALA A 127 -17.62 -1.04 -4.20
CA ALA A 127 -17.03 -1.88 -3.15
C ALA A 127 -16.67 -3.28 -3.67
N VAL A 128 -17.48 -3.86 -4.56
CA VAL A 128 -17.19 -5.14 -5.24
C VAL A 128 -15.98 -5.01 -6.17
N GLU A 129 -15.87 -3.91 -6.92
CA GLU A 129 -14.69 -3.63 -7.78
C GLU A 129 -13.41 -3.54 -6.94
N ILE A 130 -13.43 -2.78 -5.85
CA ILE A 130 -12.30 -2.63 -4.91
C ILE A 130 -11.92 -3.98 -4.28
N GLN A 131 -12.91 -4.79 -3.88
CA GLN A 131 -12.65 -6.13 -3.34
C GLN A 131 -12.00 -7.05 -4.38
N SER A 132 -12.44 -6.97 -5.64
CA SER A 132 -11.85 -7.73 -6.74
C SER A 132 -10.39 -7.31 -7.00
N GLN A 133 -10.11 -6.01 -7.00
CA GLN A 133 -8.75 -5.48 -7.11
C GLN A 133 -7.86 -5.94 -5.94
N MET A 134 -8.40 -5.94 -4.71
CA MET A 134 -7.68 -6.48 -3.56
C MET A 134 -7.30 -7.95 -3.75
N ASN A 135 -8.22 -8.79 -4.23
CA ASN A 135 -7.95 -10.21 -4.43
C ASN A 135 -6.84 -10.43 -5.47
N VAL A 136 -6.81 -9.60 -6.53
CA VAL A 136 -5.70 -9.60 -7.50
C VAL A 136 -4.39 -9.18 -6.82
N SER A 137 -4.37 -8.08 -6.06
CA SER A 137 -3.17 -7.63 -5.34
C SER A 137 -2.68 -8.61 -4.27
N TYR A 138 -3.58 -9.33 -3.58
CA TYR A 138 -3.22 -10.37 -2.62
C TYR A 138 -2.65 -11.62 -3.32
N SER A 139 -3.15 -11.98 -4.50
CA SER A 139 -2.55 -13.05 -5.32
C SER A 139 -1.18 -12.66 -5.89
N ALA A 140 -0.99 -11.37 -6.19
CA ALA A 140 0.27 -10.82 -6.70
C ALA A 140 1.38 -10.70 -5.62
N LYS A 141 1.05 -10.76 -4.32
CA LYS A 141 2.07 -10.74 -3.25
C LYS A 141 2.99 -11.96 -3.25
N ASP A 142 2.57 -13.06 -3.86
CA ASP A 142 3.35 -14.30 -4.01
C ASP A 142 3.72 -14.60 -5.47
N SER A 143 3.47 -13.66 -6.40
CA SER A 143 3.81 -13.81 -7.82
C SER A 143 4.14 -12.47 -8.48
N PHE A 144 5.35 -12.36 -9.01
CA PHE A 144 5.79 -11.22 -9.82
C PHE A 144 5.68 -11.57 -11.30
N ALA A 145 5.32 -10.62 -12.14
CA ALA A 145 5.23 -10.83 -13.59
C ALA A 145 6.56 -10.53 -14.31
N THR A 146 7.45 -9.78 -13.67
CA THR A 146 8.67 -9.27 -14.32
C THR A 146 9.84 -9.19 -13.34
N ALA A 147 10.98 -9.71 -13.77
CA ALA A 147 12.27 -9.47 -13.15
C ALA A 147 13.17 -8.61 -14.03
N ILE A 148 13.87 -7.65 -13.46
CA ILE A 148 14.89 -6.84 -14.13
C ILE A 148 16.24 -7.25 -13.58
N VAL A 149 17.09 -7.78 -14.44
CA VAL A 149 18.46 -8.18 -14.10
C VAL A 149 19.41 -7.06 -14.52
N SER A 150 20.24 -6.60 -13.58
CA SER A 150 21.21 -5.52 -13.82
C SER A 150 22.48 -5.75 -13.01
N LYS A 151 23.64 -5.32 -13.52
CA LYS A 151 24.87 -5.24 -12.72
C LYS A 151 24.77 -4.12 -11.70
N ASP A 152 24.14 -3.00 -12.07
CA ASP A 152 23.87 -1.89 -11.16
C ASP A 152 22.37 -1.81 -10.85
N VAL A 153 21.98 -2.63 -9.87
CA VAL A 153 20.61 -2.70 -9.37
C VAL A 153 20.17 -1.37 -8.75
N ASN A 154 21.06 -0.68 -8.03
CA ASN A 154 20.71 0.58 -7.36
C ASN A 154 20.35 1.67 -8.37
N THR A 155 21.14 1.81 -9.44
CA THR A 155 20.83 2.76 -10.51
C THR A 155 19.52 2.40 -11.21
N SER A 156 19.31 1.12 -11.50
CA SER A 156 18.07 0.65 -12.17
C SER A 156 16.81 0.93 -11.33
N ILE A 157 16.90 0.68 -10.03
CA ILE A 157 15.85 0.98 -9.06
C ILE A 157 15.62 2.49 -8.97
N SER A 158 16.68 3.30 -8.89
CA SER A 158 16.60 4.77 -8.79
C SER A 158 15.86 5.37 -10.00
N VAL A 159 16.14 4.86 -11.20
CA VAL A 159 15.42 5.25 -12.42
C VAL A 159 13.92 4.94 -12.28
N MET A 160 13.56 3.74 -11.84
CA MET A 160 12.14 3.36 -11.68
C MET A 160 11.43 4.18 -10.59
N GLN A 161 12.10 4.51 -9.49
CA GLN A 161 11.55 5.40 -8.45
C GLN A 161 11.35 6.84 -8.94
N SER A 162 12.12 7.30 -9.91
CA SER A 162 11.96 8.65 -10.47
C SER A 162 10.71 8.80 -11.34
N ILE A 163 10.19 7.68 -11.86
CA ILE A 163 9.07 7.64 -12.80
C ILE A 163 7.79 7.11 -12.13
N CYS A 164 7.94 6.15 -11.21
CA CYS A 164 6.84 5.43 -10.59
C CYS A 164 6.86 5.57 -9.07
N ASN A 165 5.69 5.81 -8.48
CA ASN A 165 5.51 5.70 -7.03
C ASN A 165 5.50 4.20 -6.63
N GLY A 166 6.42 3.82 -5.76
CA GLY A 166 6.47 2.46 -5.23
C GLY A 166 7.38 2.34 -4.00
N THR A 167 7.29 1.21 -3.31
CA THR A 167 8.12 0.88 -2.15
C THR A 167 9.12 -0.21 -2.50
N ILE A 168 10.35 -0.07 -2.00
CA ILE A 168 11.40 -1.07 -2.16
C ILE A 168 11.55 -1.87 -0.88
N SER A 169 11.70 -3.18 -1.03
CA SER A 169 12.10 -4.08 0.06
C SER A 169 13.14 -5.07 -0.42
N THR A 170 14.04 -5.48 0.46
CA THR A 170 15.01 -6.55 0.17
C THR A 170 14.32 -7.91 0.28
N LEU A 171 14.48 -8.76 -0.72
CA LEU A 171 13.99 -10.15 -0.71
C LEU A 171 15.08 -11.11 -0.23
N ASP A 172 16.27 -11.00 -0.82
CA ASP A 172 17.45 -11.81 -0.53
C ASP A 172 18.71 -11.02 -0.94
N LYS A 173 19.89 -11.57 -0.70
CA LYS A 173 21.15 -10.97 -1.14
C LYS A 173 21.12 -10.76 -2.66
N GLY A 174 21.20 -9.49 -3.07
CA GLY A 174 21.16 -9.11 -4.48
C GLY A 174 19.79 -9.25 -5.15
N ALA A 175 18.70 -9.43 -4.38
CA ALA A 175 17.33 -9.45 -4.88
C ALA A 175 16.47 -8.44 -4.13
N TYR A 176 15.81 -7.57 -4.87
CA TYR A 176 14.99 -6.49 -4.33
C TYR A 176 13.62 -6.53 -4.99
N GLN A 177 12.60 -6.20 -4.23
CA GLN A 177 11.24 -6.05 -4.71
C GLN A 177 10.91 -4.56 -4.79
N PHE A 178 10.32 -4.15 -5.91
CA PHE A 178 9.70 -2.85 -6.08
C PHE A 178 8.19 -3.07 -6.26
N GLU A 179 7.41 -2.63 -5.28
CA GLU A 179 5.95 -2.76 -5.26
C GLU A 179 5.31 -1.42 -5.59
N THR A 180 4.55 -1.40 -6.68
CA THR A 180 3.70 -0.27 -7.10
C THR A 180 2.24 -0.56 -6.71
N ALA A 181 1.31 0.33 -7.08
CA ALA A 181 -0.12 0.12 -6.81
C ALA A 181 -0.73 -1.08 -7.55
N SER A 182 -0.19 -1.45 -8.72
CA SER A 182 -0.75 -2.50 -9.58
C SER A 182 0.22 -3.64 -9.88
N GLU A 183 1.51 -3.43 -9.70
CA GLU A 183 2.56 -4.36 -10.15
C GLU A 183 3.64 -4.58 -9.10
N LEU A 184 4.18 -5.79 -9.11
CA LEU A 184 5.35 -6.18 -8.36
C LEU A 184 6.47 -6.54 -9.34
N ILE A 185 7.59 -5.83 -9.22
CA ILE A 185 8.79 -6.00 -10.05
C ILE A 185 9.93 -6.47 -9.17
N VAL A 186 10.65 -7.50 -9.61
CA VAL A 186 11.84 -8.00 -8.90
C VAL A 186 13.09 -7.50 -9.59
N PHE A 187 14.02 -6.91 -8.85
CA PHE A 187 15.35 -6.57 -9.34
C PHE A 187 16.36 -7.60 -8.85
N LEU A 188 17.17 -8.13 -9.77
CA LEU A 188 18.19 -9.12 -9.48
C LEU A 188 19.57 -8.61 -9.90
N SER A 189 20.56 -8.77 -9.04
CA SER A 189 21.96 -8.53 -9.39
C SER A 189 22.44 -9.60 -10.36
N ALA A 190 22.89 -9.15 -11.54
CA ALA A 190 23.43 -10.03 -12.58
C ALA A 190 24.55 -10.93 -12.03
N ASP A 191 25.48 -10.37 -11.26
CA ASP A 191 26.66 -11.09 -10.75
C ASP A 191 26.30 -12.09 -9.65
N ILE A 192 25.41 -11.72 -8.72
CA ILE A 192 25.01 -12.59 -7.61
C ILE A 192 24.18 -13.78 -8.12
N TRP A 193 23.27 -13.52 -9.06
CA TRP A 193 22.37 -14.54 -9.60
C TRP A 193 22.93 -15.23 -10.86
N GLY A 194 24.11 -14.78 -11.34
CA GLY A 194 24.79 -15.23 -12.56
C GLY A 194 23.97 -15.05 -13.84
N LEU A 195 23.03 -14.12 -13.87
CA LEU A 195 22.09 -13.89 -14.97
C LEU A 195 22.62 -12.83 -15.93
N GLU A 196 22.23 -12.88 -17.20
CA GLU A 196 22.53 -11.81 -18.15
C GLU A 196 21.62 -10.60 -17.89
N GLU A 197 22.14 -9.40 -18.10
CA GLU A 197 21.36 -8.16 -17.91
C GLU A 197 20.16 -8.10 -18.86
N GLY A 198 19.01 -7.64 -18.38
CA GLY A 198 17.80 -7.51 -19.18
C GLY A 198 16.53 -7.78 -18.39
N THR A 199 15.39 -7.64 -19.07
CA THR A 199 14.06 -7.86 -18.50
C THR A 199 13.61 -9.29 -18.76
N TYR A 200 13.37 -10.03 -17.69
CA TYR A 200 12.86 -11.38 -17.68
C TYR A 200 11.37 -11.37 -17.39
N TYR A 201 10.58 -11.89 -18.33
CA TYR A 201 9.16 -12.12 -18.10
C TYR A 201 8.95 -13.40 -17.28
N VAL A 202 8.03 -13.38 -16.32
CA VAL A 202 7.70 -14.58 -15.53
C VAL A 202 6.48 -15.25 -16.13
N MET A 203 6.59 -16.56 -16.36
CA MET A 203 5.50 -17.34 -16.91
C MET A 203 5.46 -18.73 -16.28
N SER A 204 4.27 -19.33 -16.23
CA SER A 204 4.11 -20.70 -15.76
C SER A 204 4.07 -21.67 -16.94
N SER A 205 4.72 -22.82 -16.82
CA SER A 205 4.64 -23.90 -17.81
C SER A 205 3.89 -25.08 -17.24
N GLN A 206 2.95 -25.64 -18.01
CA GLN A 206 2.29 -26.92 -17.69
C GLN A 206 3.11 -28.14 -18.13
N LYS A 207 4.15 -27.92 -18.93
CA LYS A 207 5.09 -28.96 -19.38
C LYS A 207 6.31 -28.92 -18.49
N ASN A 208 6.81 -30.11 -18.13
CA ASN A 208 8.00 -30.23 -17.30
C ASN A 208 9.22 -29.69 -18.08
N VAL A 209 9.65 -28.47 -17.75
CA VAL A 209 10.78 -27.82 -18.43
C VAL A 209 12.07 -28.24 -17.75
N GLN A 210 12.86 -29.08 -18.41
CA GLN A 210 14.21 -29.41 -17.93
C GLN A 210 15.20 -28.38 -18.47
N MET A 211 15.49 -27.34 -17.68
CA MET A 211 16.62 -26.43 -17.95
C MET A 211 17.70 -26.59 -16.88
N LEU A 212 18.97 -26.37 -17.28
CA LEU A 212 20.13 -26.53 -16.40
C LEU A 212 20.17 -25.49 -15.27
N LYS A 213 19.73 -24.26 -15.56
CA LYS A 213 19.79 -23.16 -14.60
C LYS A 213 18.44 -22.94 -13.93
N ARG A 214 18.45 -23.03 -12.60
CA ARG A 214 17.31 -22.72 -11.73
C ARG A 214 17.73 -21.74 -10.64
N LEU A 215 16.77 -20.94 -10.20
CA LEU A 215 16.92 -20.03 -9.07
C LEU A 215 15.71 -20.14 -8.14
N LYS A 216 15.86 -19.67 -6.89
CA LYS A 216 14.79 -19.71 -5.90
C LYS A 216 14.39 -18.28 -5.52
N LEU A 217 13.13 -17.92 -5.71
CA LEU A 217 12.54 -16.63 -5.31
C LEU A 217 11.18 -16.90 -4.67
N TYR A 218 10.82 -16.15 -3.61
CA TYR A 218 9.56 -16.36 -2.87
C TYR A 218 9.32 -17.82 -2.45
N GLY A 219 10.37 -18.56 -2.13
CA GLY A 219 10.26 -19.97 -1.77
C GLY A 219 10.03 -20.93 -2.95
N LYS A 220 9.81 -20.42 -4.17
CA LYS A 220 9.53 -21.19 -5.39
C LYS A 220 10.77 -21.28 -6.29
N TYR A 221 10.84 -22.35 -7.09
CA TYR A 221 11.91 -22.53 -8.06
C TYR A 221 11.48 -22.04 -9.44
N PHE A 222 12.36 -21.29 -10.09
CA PHE A 222 12.19 -20.80 -11.45
C PHE A 222 13.31 -21.33 -12.33
N TYR A 223 12.97 -21.79 -13.53
CA TYR A 223 13.93 -22.13 -14.58
C TYR A 223 14.25 -20.89 -15.41
N VAL A 224 15.52 -20.72 -15.76
CA VAL A 224 15.97 -19.56 -16.53
C VAL A 224 16.01 -19.92 -18.01
N LEU A 225 15.15 -19.27 -18.80
CA LEU A 225 15.22 -19.27 -20.26
C LEU A 225 15.94 -18.00 -20.71
N ASN A 226 17.07 -18.18 -21.38
CA ASN A 226 17.78 -17.11 -22.05
C ASN A 226 18.21 -17.58 -23.44
N GLN A 227 17.43 -17.23 -24.47
CA GLN A 227 17.69 -17.61 -25.85
C GLN A 227 17.48 -16.41 -26.76
N GLY A 228 18.58 -15.85 -27.27
CA GLY A 228 18.56 -14.65 -28.11
C GLY A 228 17.89 -13.48 -27.39
N ASN A 229 16.75 -13.04 -27.91
CA ASN A 229 15.98 -11.93 -27.34
C ASN A 229 14.95 -12.38 -26.28
N ILE A 230 14.83 -13.68 -26.02
CA ILE A 230 13.86 -14.23 -25.08
C ILE A 230 14.54 -14.44 -23.74
N LYS A 231 14.11 -13.64 -22.75
CA LYS A 231 14.50 -13.74 -21.35
C LYS A 231 13.27 -14.00 -20.51
N ALA A 232 13.21 -15.18 -19.89
CA ALA A 232 12.06 -15.57 -19.07
C ALA A 232 12.47 -16.39 -17.84
N LEU A 233 11.68 -16.23 -16.78
CA LEU A 233 11.70 -17.09 -15.60
C LEU A 233 10.46 -17.98 -15.66
N ILE A 234 10.67 -19.29 -15.79
CA ILE A 234 9.60 -20.27 -15.94
C ILE A 234 9.33 -20.92 -14.59
N GLU A 235 8.14 -20.63 -14.03
CA GLU A 235 7.58 -21.35 -12.89
C GLU A 235 7.01 -22.69 -13.39
N ASN A 236 7.27 -23.77 -12.67
CA ASN A 236 6.86 -25.13 -13.01
C ASN A 236 6.05 -25.72 -11.85
#